data_AF-K0TRD8-F1
#
_entry.id   AF-K0TRD8-F1
#
_cell.length_a   1.000
_cell.length_b   1.000
_cell.length_c   1.000
_cell.angle_alpha   90.00
_cell.angle_beta   90.00
_cell.angle_gamma   90.00
#
_symmetry.space_group_name_H-M   'P 1'
#
loop_
_entity.id
_entity.type
_entity.pdbx_description
1 polymer ?
#
loop_
_entity_poly.entity_id
_entity_poly.type
_entity_poly.pdbx_seq_one_letter_code
_entity_poly.pdbx_strand_id
1 'polypeptide(L)'
;MKEQQEERRKRNSALRLDPSSTVPKTHLTSDELKTVTKKMNTGRKAAKAMIARLRKKLVETEQLLNASEEVVKTMQAAVDEANARPKEFRESLKESLEEMIREQAKDDDELDFSELMSEQTTNELLDFIQQAMKNHSIKAVGKNNFEYSPKLMGLAMSQYLRGPTAYMHWREESPVIIPHPDTMRHKKEKMNVRDGDCVAQYERISLDLNVLESSAKKWSNLQGEVIMDEMHLQGDVILNSSGNRTIGFSNDFVCRKKILKSLLDQNEVPNHHLPAVKVNQWMFRSVNGVVYLLEFWYNPELLNGNELLMQFGQIVMRLEMVGVRVIGLVSDAGSNNSRMFRLLRSRLEVGNKEGAWLPIDRIRTPNIYDRSRHIYLFNCTTHGLKATRNQLYGSYSGGKGCKAFLSIDGFGIHNAILKESYERDKRRASKRTRLDEASIDPDSWSKMNVSPAMIASEFKTLAEISEHLYSELAITSQQRLTPDRFKIDGKKGRHHPVIISSNEARSKSTAASSSPVDQH
;
A
#
# COMPACT_ATOMS: atom_id res chain seq x y z
N MET A 1 -3.76 -18.76 -76.38
CA MET A 1 -5.00 -18.69 -75.58
C MET A 1 -5.24 -19.90 -74.67
N LYS A 2 -5.21 -21.15 -75.18
CA LYS A 2 -5.42 -22.36 -74.34
C LYS A 2 -4.38 -22.52 -73.22
N GLU A 3 -3.12 -22.20 -73.51
CA GLU A 3 -2.01 -22.29 -72.56
C GLU A 3 -2.14 -21.29 -71.40
N GLN A 4 -2.49 -20.03 -71.70
CA GLN A 4 -2.81 -19.01 -70.69
C GLN A 4 -4.02 -19.39 -69.82
N GLN A 5 -5.00 -20.12 -70.37
CA GLN A 5 -6.13 -20.64 -69.59
C GLN A 5 -5.70 -21.78 -68.66
N GLU A 6 -4.81 -22.66 -69.08
CA GLU A 6 -4.26 -23.72 -68.23
C GLU A 6 -3.36 -23.19 -67.12
N GLU A 7 -2.51 -22.20 -67.40
CA GLU A 7 -1.71 -21.54 -66.36
C GLU A 7 -2.61 -20.84 -65.32
N ARG A 8 -3.67 -20.17 -65.75
CA ARG A 8 -4.67 -19.59 -64.84
C ARG A 8 -5.39 -20.66 -64.02
N ARG A 9 -5.70 -21.84 -64.61
CA ARG A 9 -6.30 -22.97 -63.90
C ARG A 9 -5.37 -23.53 -62.83
N LYS A 10 -4.09 -23.72 -63.13
CA LYS A 10 -3.08 -24.19 -62.18
C LYS A 10 -2.85 -23.17 -61.05
N ARG A 11 -2.70 -21.88 -61.38
CA ARG A 11 -2.49 -20.79 -60.41
C ARG A 11 -3.65 -20.66 -59.42
N ASN A 12 -4.88 -20.88 -59.88
CA ASN A 12 -6.08 -20.75 -59.04
C ASN A 12 -6.65 -22.10 -58.58
N SER A 13 -5.91 -23.20 -58.72
CA SER A 13 -6.40 -24.56 -58.43
C SER A 13 -6.94 -24.71 -57.00
N ALA A 14 -6.27 -24.12 -56.00
CA ALA A 14 -6.72 -24.15 -54.61
C ALA A 14 -8.11 -23.52 -54.40
N LEU A 15 -8.35 -22.35 -55.02
CA LEU A 15 -9.63 -21.63 -54.97
C LEU A 15 -10.74 -22.29 -55.81
N ARG A 16 -10.35 -22.95 -56.90
CA ARG A 16 -11.27 -23.71 -57.77
C ARG A 16 -11.75 -25.00 -57.13
N LEU A 17 -10.87 -25.63 -56.33
CA LEU A 17 -11.14 -26.89 -55.64
C LEU A 17 -11.64 -26.71 -54.20
N ASP A 18 -12.01 -25.49 -53.84
CA ASP A 18 -12.66 -25.21 -52.57
C ASP A 18 -14.15 -25.59 -52.61
N PRO A 19 -14.70 -26.24 -51.58
CA PRO A 19 -16.13 -26.51 -51.46
C PRO A 19 -17.05 -25.29 -51.64
N SER A 20 -16.58 -24.07 -51.34
CA SER A 20 -17.32 -22.82 -51.52
C SER A 20 -17.03 -22.11 -52.85
N SER A 21 -16.33 -22.76 -53.79
CA SER A 21 -16.02 -22.18 -55.09
C SER A 21 -17.27 -21.93 -55.92
N THR A 22 -17.35 -20.78 -56.59
CA THR A 22 -18.44 -20.43 -57.51
C THR A 22 -18.26 -21.01 -58.91
N VAL A 23 -17.16 -21.73 -59.16
CA VAL A 23 -16.88 -22.36 -60.45
C VAL A 23 -17.92 -23.44 -60.75
N PRO A 24 -18.65 -23.38 -61.88
CA PRO A 24 -19.60 -24.42 -62.23
C PRO A 24 -18.92 -25.79 -62.36
N LYS A 25 -19.55 -26.81 -61.80
CA LYS A 25 -19.01 -28.19 -61.76
C LYS A 25 -18.74 -28.78 -63.15
N THR A 26 -19.45 -28.30 -64.16
CA THR A 26 -19.26 -28.64 -65.58
C THR A 26 -17.91 -28.20 -66.14
N HIS A 27 -17.21 -27.29 -65.46
CA HIS A 27 -15.88 -26.78 -65.84
C HIS A 27 -14.72 -27.34 -65.01
N LEU A 28 -15.00 -28.35 -64.16
CA LEU A 28 -13.99 -29.11 -63.44
C LEU A 28 -13.70 -30.42 -64.16
N THR A 29 -12.46 -30.89 -64.11
CA THR A 29 -12.12 -32.24 -64.60
C THR A 29 -12.68 -33.30 -63.65
N SER A 30 -12.74 -34.56 -64.10
CA SER A 30 -13.25 -35.69 -63.28
C SER A 30 -12.51 -35.83 -61.94
N ASP A 31 -11.19 -35.64 -61.94
CA ASP A 31 -10.36 -35.77 -60.73
C ASP A 31 -10.48 -34.55 -59.80
N GLU A 32 -10.65 -33.36 -60.37
CA GLU A 32 -10.99 -32.14 -59.62
C GLU A 32 -12.35 -32.30 -58.91
N LEU A 33 -13.34 -32.88 -59.60
CA LEU A 33 -14.67 -33.12 -59.07
C LEU A 33 -14.67 -34.15 -57.92
N LYS A 34 -13.86 -35.21 -58.03
CA LYS A 34 -13.63 -36.18 -56.93
C LYS A 34 -13.02 -35.49 -55.71
N THR A 35 -12.06 -34.60 -55.93
CA THR A 35 -11.38 -33.84 -54.87
C THR A 35 -12.34 -32.90 -54.14
N VAL A 36 -13.15 -32.13 -54.87
CA VAL A 36 -14.18 -31.25 -54.30
C VAL A 36 -15.22 -32.06 -53.53
N THR A 37 -15.69 -33.19 -54.06
CA THR A 37 -16.67 -34.06 -53.40
C THR A 37 -16.12 -34.66 -52.10
N LYS A 38 -14.84 -35.08 -52.09
CA LYS A 38 -14.16 -35.57 -50.89
C LYS A 38 -14.08 -34.46 -49.82
N LYS A 39 -13.68 -33.24 -50.20
CA LYS A 39 -13.64 -32.09 -49.29
C LYS A 39 -15.02 -31.71 -48.75
N MET A 40 -16.05 -31.68 -49.59
CA MET A 40 -17.44 -31.44 -49.17
C MET A 40 -17.92 -32.50 -48.16
N ASN A 41 -17.61 -33.77 -48.40
CA ASN A 41 -17.99 -34.86 -47.49
C ASN A 41 -17.24 -34.79 -46.15
N THR A 42 -15.96 -34.44 -46.16
CA THR A 42 -15.19 -34.17 -44.93
C THR A 42 -15.77 -32.97 -44.17
N GLY A 43 -16.12 -31.88 -44.88
CA GLY A 43 -16.78 -30.72 -44.31
C GLY A 43 -18.14 -31.05 -43.69
N ARG A 44 -18.96 -31.87 -44.36
CA ARG A 44 -20.24 -32.36 -43.82
C ARG A 44 -20.05 -33.21 -42.57
N LYS A 45 -19.04 -34.10 -42.53
CA LYS A 45 -18.73 -34.90 -41.33
C LYS A 45 -18.30 -34.01 -40.15
N ALA A 46 -17.45 -33.01 -40.41
CA ALA A 46 -17.02 -32.05 -39.39
C ALA A 46 -18.19 -31.21 -38.86
N ALA A 47 -19.06 -30.71 -39.74
CA ALA A 47 -20.26 -29.96 -39.36
C ALA A 47 -21.23 -30.83 -38.54
N LYS A 48 -21.45 -32.09 -38.93
CA LYS A 48 -22.29 -33.03 -38.17
C LYS A 48 -21.73 -33.29 -36.77
N ALA A 49 -20.42 -33.46 -36.63
CA ALA A 49 -19.76 -33.62 -35.34
C ALA A 49 -19.87 -32.35 -34.47
N MET A 50 -19.75 -31.16 -35.07
CA MET A 50 -19.93 -29.88 -34.39
C MET A 50 -21.38 -29.70 -33.89
N ILE A 51 -22.37 -30.01 -34.73
CA ILE A 51 -23.79 -29.96 -34.35
C ILE A 51 -24.08 -30.96 -33.21
N ALA A 52 -23.51 -32.17 -33.25
CA ALA A 52 -23.66 -33.14 -32.17
C ALA A 52 -23.07 -32.64 -30.84
N ARG A 53 -21.89 -32.00 -30.87
CA ARG A 53 -21.28 -31.38 -29.68
C ARG A 53 -22.13 -30.22 -29.15
N LEU A 54 -22.67 -29.37 -30.01
CA LEU A 54 -23.55 -28.27 -29.61
C LEU A 54 -24.85 -28.78 -28.98
N ARG A 55 -25.47 -29.83 -29.55
CA ARG A 55 -26.64 -30.48 -28.95
C ARG A 55 -26.34 -31.04 -27.56
N LYS A 56 -25.20 -31.71 -27.39
CA LYS A 56 -24.77 -32.22 -26.08
C LYS A 56 -24.62 -31.10 -25.06
N LYS A 57 -23.93 -30.02 -25.44
CA LYS A 57 -23.80 -28.83 -24.58
C LYS A 57 -25.15 -28.22 -24.23
N LEU A 58 -26.08 -28.14 -25.20
CA LEU A 58 -27.41 -27.59 -24.98
C LEU A 58 -28.16 -28.39 -23.90
N VAL A 59 -28.14 -29.73 -23.98
CA VAL A 59 -28.77 -30.63 -23.01
C VAL A 59 -28.12 -30.50 -21.63
N GLU A 60 -26.79 -30.39 -21.55
CA GLU A 60 -26.08 -30.14 -20.28
C GLU A 60 -26.49 -28.80 -19.65
N THR A 61 -26.63 -27.72 -20.44
CA THR A 61 -27.17 -26.44 -19.95
C THR A 61 -28.64 -26.52 -19.53
N GLU A 62 -29.47 -27.27 -20.24
CA GLU A 62 -30.90 -27.45 -19.91
C GLU A 62 -31.07 -28.22 -18.60
N GLN A 63 -30.27 -29.27 -18.37
CA GLN A 63 -30.24 -30.00 -17.11
C GLN A 63 -29.78 -29.12 -15.93
N LEU A 64 -28.76 -28.27 -16.14
CA LEU A 64 -28.31 -27.30 -15.14
C LEU A 64 -29.39 -26.25 -14.83
N LEU A 65 -30.13 -25.79 -15.84
CA LEU A 65 -31.25 -24.86 -15.67
C LEU A 65 -32.40 -25.49 -14.88
N ASN A 66 -32.79 -26.73 -15.20
CA ASN A 66 -33.85 -27.43 -14.49
C ASN A 66 -33.48 -27.74 -13.03
N ALA A 67 -32.24 -28.17 -12.78
CA ALA A 67 -31.74 -28.33 -11.41
C ALA A 67 -31.72 -27.00 -10.65
N SER A 68 -31.36 -25.91 -11.33
CA SER A 68 -31.42 -24.56 -10.76
C SER A 68 -32.85 -24.14 -10.41
N GLU A 69 -33.87 -24.55 -11.19
CA GLU A 69 -35.28 -24.21 -10.89
C GLU A 69 -35.82 -24.92 -9.65
N GLU A 70 -35.46 -26.20 -9.44
CA GLU A 70 -35.86 -26.92 -8.22
C GLU A 70 -35.18 -26.35 -6.96
N VAL A 71 -33.89 -25.99 -7.06
CA VAL A 71 -33.17 -25.31 -5.99
C VAL A 71 -33.79 -23.93 -5.70
N VAL A 72 -34.19 -23.20 -6.74
CA VAL A 72 -34.87 -21.90 -6.57
C VAL A 72 -36.23 -22.08 -5.88
N LYS A 73 -37.03 -23.08 -6.26
CA LYS A 73 -38.33 -23.34 -5.61
C LYS A 73 -38.18 -23.72 -4.13
N THR A 74 -37.22 -24.58 -3.81
CA THR A 74 -36.94 -24.99 -2.43
C THR A 74 -36.41 -23.83 -1.59
N MET A 75 -35.52 -23.00 -2.14
CA MET A 75 -35.08 -21.76 -1.49
C MET A 75 -36.22 -20.77 -1.25
N GLN A 76 -37.14 -20.63 -2.23
CA GLN A 76 -38.30 -19.76 -2.09
C GLN A 76 -39.24 -20.23 -0.99
N ALA A 77 -39.56 -21.54 -0.95
CA ALA A 77 -40.39 -22.12 0.10
C ALA A 77 -39.77 -21.94 1.50
N ALA A 78 -38.46 -22.17 1.63
CA ALA A 78 -37.74 -21.97 2.89
C ALA A 78 -37.77 -20.49 3.35
N VAL A 79 -37.71 -19.56 2.41
CA VAL A 79 -37.79 -18.12 2.71
C VAL A 79 -39.21 -17.69 3.08
N ASP A 80 -40.22 -18.21 2.38
CA ASP A 80 -41.62 -17.91 2.67
C ASP A 80 -42.00 -18.44 4.06
N GLU A 81 -41.50 -19.62 4.44
CA GLU A 81 -41.63 -20.19 5.78
C GLU A 81 -40.87 -19.38 6.83
N ALA A 82 -39.63 -18.97 6.55
CA ALA A 82 -38.83 -18.10 7.41
C ALA A 82 -39.50 -16.73 7.65
N ASN A 83 -40.15 -16.16 6.63
CA ASN A 83 -40.90 -14.91 6.75
C ASN A 83 -42.23 -15.08 7.50
N ALA A 84 -42.89 -16.24 7.37
CA ALA A 84 -44.13 -16.54 8.07
C ALA A 84 -43.91 -16.74 9.58
N ARG A 85 -42.77 -17.30 9.98
CA ARG A 85 -42.44 -17.60 11.39
C ARG A 85 -41.02 -17.16 11.79
N PRO A 86 -40.77 -15.85 11.85
CA PRO A 86 -39.42 -15.31 12.01
C PRO A 86 -38.75 -15.65 13.35
N LYS A 87 -39.54 -15.84 14.42
CA LYS A 87 -39.01 -16.21 15.75
C LYS A 87 -38.57 -17.67 15.82
N GLU A 88 -39.45 -18.59 15.42
CA GLU A 88 -39.17 -20.04 15.37
C GLU A 88 -37.99 -20.34 14.43
N PHE A 89 -37.96 -19.66 13.27
CA PHE A 89 -36.85 -19.79 12.32
C PHE A 89 -35.51 -19.29 12.89
N ARG A 90 -35.53 -18.19 13.66
CA ARG A 90 -34.32 -17.66 14.31
C ARG A 90 -33.80 -18.58 15.41
N GLU A 91 -34.68 -19.17 16.19
CA GLU A 91 -34.33 -20.16 17.22
C GLU A 91 -33.75 -21.44 16.58
N SER A 92 -34.39 -21.96 15.53
CA SER A 92 -33.88 -23.12 14.79
C SER A 92 -32.51 -22.86 14.13
N LEU A 93 -32.31 -21.65 13.56
CA LEU A 93 -31.01 -21.24 13.03
C LEU A 93 -29.96 -21.17 14.15
N LYS A 94 -30.32 -20.63 15.32
CA LYS A 94 -29.41 -20.54 16.46
C LYS A 94 -28.98 -21.93 16.93
N GLU A 95 -29.92 -22.86 17.08
CA GLU A 95 -29.64 -24.25 17.46
C GLU A 95 -28.72 -24.95 16.44
N SER A 96 -29.03 -24.84 15.15
CA SER A 96 -28.21 -25.44 14.08
C SER A 96 -26.79 -24.86 14.06
N LEU A 97 -26.66 -23.56 14.33
CA LEU A 97 -25.39 -22.85 14.33
C LEU A 97 -24.54 -23.21 15.56
N GLU A 98 -25.18 -23.36 16.72
CA GLU A 98 -24.57 -23.91 17.93
C GLU A 98 -24.05 -25.33 17.72
N GLU A 99 -24.82 -26.18 17.04
CA GLU A 99 -24.42 -27.55 16.71
C GLU A 99 -23.19 -27.57 15.79
N MET A 100 -23.22 -26.81 14.69
CA MET A 100 -22.08 -26.71 13.75
C MET A 100 -20.79 -26.20 14.43
N ILE A 101 -20.90 -25.18 15.30
CA ILE A 101 -19.72 -24.65 16.01
C ILE A 101 -19.20 -25.69 17.01
N ARG A 102 -20.07 -26.43 17.71
CA ARG A 102 -19.65 -27.52 18.61
C ARG A 102 -18.96 -28.65 17.86
N GLU A 103 -19.41 -28.99 16.65
CA GLU A 103 -18.77 -30.00 15.82
C GLU A 103 -17.38 -29.55 15.37
N GLN A 104 -17.24 -28.31 14.88
CA GLN A 104 -15.94 -27.76 14.47
C GLN A 104 -14.96 -27.60 15.65
N ALA A 105 -15.46 -27.21 16.83
CA ALA A 105 -14.62 -27.04 18.02
C ALA A 105 -14.11 -28.37 18.62
N LYS A 106 -14.75 -29.52 18.31
CA LYS A 106 -14.24 -30.84 18.72
C LYS A 106 -12.95 -31.23 18.01
N ASP A 107 -12.66 -30.62 16.86
CA ASP A 107 -11.48 -30.92 16.06
C ASP A 107 -10.28 -30.01 16.40
N ASP A 108 -10.48 -28.96 17.21
CA ASP A 108 -9.45 -27.94 17.51
C ASP A 108 -9.44 -27.59 19.01
N ASP A 109 -8.54 -28.25 19.77
CA ASP A 109 -8.41 -28.17 21.24
C ASP A 109 -8.03 -26.76 21.77
N GLU A 110 -7.79 -25.78 20.90
CA GLU A 110 -7.40 -24.40 21.26
C GLU A 110 -8.55 -23.37 21.21
N LEU A 111 -9.76 -23.75 20.79
CA LEU A 111 -10.87 -22.79 20.65
C LEU A 111 -11.65 -22.58 21.96
N ASP A 112 -11.63 -21.35 22.48
CA ASP A 112 -12.51 -20.94 23.60
C ASP A 112 -13.96 -20.81 23.12
N PHE A 113 -14.70 -21.90 23.27
CA PHE A 113 -16.12 -22.01 22.94
C PHE A 113 -16.99 -20.94 23.63
N SER A 114 -16.60 -20.50 24.84
CA SER A 114 -17.36 -19.51 25.60
C SER A 114 -17.29 -18.12 24.98
N GLU A 115 -16.15 -17.76 24.36
CA GLU A 115 -15.97 -16.45 23.71
C GLU A 115 -16.64 -16.42 22.32
N LEU A 116 -16.56 -17.53 21.58
CA LEU A 116 -17.19 -17.68 20.26
C LEU A 116 -18.73 -17.63 20.32
N MET A 117 -19.31 -18.16 21.40
CA MET A 117 -20.75 -18.19 21.64
C MET A 117 -21.25 -17.04 22.50
N SER A 118 -20.52 -15.93 22.57
CA SER A 118 -21.04 -14.72 23.22
C SER A 118 -22.37 -14.32 22.56
N GLU A 119 -23.34 -13.92 23.38
CA GLU A 119 -24.70 -13.58 22.91
C GLU A 119 -24.66 -12.51 21.80
N GLN A 120 -23.71 -11.59 21.85
CA GLN A 120 -23.51 -10.56 20.84
C GLN A 120 -23.01 -11.16 19.51
N THR A 121 -21.94 -11.96 19.53
CA THR A 121 -21.35 -12.55 18.31
C THR A 121 -22.34 -13.49 17.63
N THR A 122 -23.06 -14.31 18.40
CA THR A 122 -24.08 -15.23 17.86
C THR A 122 -25.21 -14.46 17.18
N ASN A 123 -25.73 -13.41 17.81
CA ASN A 123 -26.80 -12.60 17.23
C ASN A 123 -26.37 -11.90 15.93
N GLU A 124 -25.15 -11.36 15.88
CA GLU A 124 -24.62 -10.70 14.68
C GLU A 124 -24.46 -11.68 13.50
N LEU A 125 -24.04 -12.91 13.76
CA LEU A 125 -23.91 -13.95 12.74
C LEU A 125 -25.29 -14.42 12.24
N LEU A 126 -26.25 -14.59 13.15
CA LEU A 126 -27.63 -14.90 12.80
C LEU A 126 -28.25 -13.81 11.91
N ASP A 127 -28.06 -12.54 12.26
CA ASP A 127 -28.53 -11.41 11.46
C ASP A 127 -27.91 -11.42 10.06
N PHE A 128 -26.61 -11.73 9.97
CA PHE A 128 -25.91 -11.86 8.69
C PHE A 128 -26.48 -13.00 7.82
N ILE A 129 -26.69 -14.18 8.39
CA ILE A 129 -27.22 -15.34 7.66
C ILE A 129 -28.64 -15.07 7.19
N GLN A 130 -29.50 -14.53 8.06
CA GLN A 130 -30.88 -14.16 7.71
C GLN A 130 -30.90 -13.15 6.55
N GLN A 131 -30.04 -12.13 6.60
CA GLN A 131 -29.95 -11.15 5.52
C GLN A 131 -29.40 -11.74 4.22
N ALA A 132 -28.43 -12.65 4.30
CA ALA A 132 -27.89 -13.35 3.13
C ALA A 132 -28.96 -14.23 2.45
N MET A 133 -29.75 -14.97 3.24
CA MET A 133 -30.86 -15.78 2.75
C MET A 133 -31.95 -14.92 2.09
N LYS A 134 -32.32 -13.79 2.73
CA LYS A 134 -33.27 -12.82 2.17
C LYS A 134 -32.78 -12.25 0.84
N ASN A 135 -31.49 -11.94 0.71
CA ASN A 135 -30.97 -11.46 -0.57
C ASN A 135 -31.00 -12.54 -1.65
N HIS A 136 -30.70 -13.79 -1.29
CA HIS A 136 -30.73 -14.91 -2.25
C HIS A 136 -32.12 -15.17 -2.80
N SER A 137 -33.15 -15.08 -1.96
CA SER A 137 -34.53 -15.18 -2.42
C SER A 137 -34.91 -14.03 -3.37
N ILE A 138 -34.53 -12.79 -3.05
CA ILE A 138 -34.76 -11.63 -3.91
C ILE A 138 -34.11 -11.84 -5.28
N LYS A 139 -32.88 -12.37 -5.31
CA LYS A 139 -32.15 -12.69 -6.57
C LYS A 139 -32.84 -13.82 -7.34
N ALA A 140 -33.31 -14.86 -6.65
CA ALA A 140 -34.02 -15.98 -7.26
C ALA A 140 -35.33 -15.54 -7.94
N VAL A 141 -36.02 -14.55 -7.37
CA VAL A 141 -37.23 -13.92 -7.96
C VAL A 141 -36.89 -12.91 -9.08
N GLY A 142 -35.60 -12.73 -9.41
CA GLY A 142 -35.15 -11.82 -10.47
C GLY A 142 -35.22 -10.33 -10.09
N LYS A 143 -35.34 -10.02 -8.79
CA LYS A 143 -35.32 -8.64 -8.27
C LYS A 143 -33.89 -8.24 -7.90
N ASN A 144 -33.63 -6.93 -7.90
CA ASN A 144 -32.29 -6.36 -7.66
C ASN A 144 -32.21 -5.45 -6.41
N ASN A 145 -33.22 -5.51 -5.54
CA ASN A 145 -33.31 -4.64 -4.35
C ASN A 145 -32.74 -5.36 -3.13
N PHE A 146 -31.41 -5.45 -3.05
CA PHE A 146 -30.70 -6.12 -1.96
C PHE A 146 -30.43 -5.18 -0.79
N GLU A 147 -30.49 -5.72 0.43
CA GLU A 147 -30.11 -5.03 1.66
C GLU A 147 -28.78 -5.61 2.16
N TYR A 148 -27.81 -4.74 2.47
CA TYR A 148 -26.48 -5.17 2.91
C TYR A 148 -26.21 -4.71 4.33
N SER A 149 -25.66 -5.59 5.17
CA SER A 149 -25.20 -5.22 6.50
C SER A 149 -24.02 -4.24 6.42
N PRO A 150 -23.83 -3.37 7.44
CA PRO A 150 -22.65 -2.50 7.51
C PRO A 150 -21.33 -3.27 7.45
N LYS A 151 -21.25 -4.45 8.07
CA LYS A 151 -20.05 -5.31 8.05
C LYS A 151 -19.75 -5.84 6.65
N LEU A 152 -20.76 -6.36 5.94
CA LEU A 152 -20.60 -6.84 4.57
C LEU A 152 -20.21 -5.69 3.63
N MET A 153 -20.80 -4.52 3.81
CA MET A 153 -20.44 -3.31 3.04
C MET A 153 -18.99 -2.88 3.29
N GLY A 154 -18.53 -2.95 4.54
CA GLY A 154 -17.14 -2.67 4.92
C GLY A 154 -16.16 -3.67 4.30
N LEU A 155 -16.46 -4.97 4.38
CA LEU A 155 -15.67 -6.03 3.75
C LEU A 155 -15.60 -5.85 2.23
N ALA A 156 -16.75 -5.61 1.60
CA ALA A 156 -16.84 -5.36 0.18
C ALA A 156 -16.02 -4.13 -0.23
N MET A 157 -16.06 -3.05 0.57
CA MET A 157 -15.28 -1.84 0.27
C MET A 157 -13.79 -2.10 0.39
N SER A 158 -13.36 -2.84 1.41
CA SER A 158 -11.96 -3.25 1.57
C SER A 158 -11.44 -4.02 0.36
N GLN A 159 -12.21 -5.01 -0.11
CA GLN A 159 -11.83 -5.78 -1.30
C GLN A 159 -11.88 -4.95 -2.58
N TYR A 160 -12.91 -4.12 -2.75
CA TYR A 160 -13.02 -3.22 -3.90
C TYR A 160 -11.83 -2.26 -4.00
N LEU A 161 -11.39 -1.70 -2.86
CA LEU A 161 -10.25 -0.77 -2.81
C LEU A 161 -8.91 -1.45 -3.12
N ARG A 162 -8.75 -2.75 -2.84
CA ARG A 162 -7.55 -3.52 -3.24
C ARG A 162 -7.47 -3.75 -4.74
N GLY A 163 -8.61 -3.84 -5.41
CA GLY A 163 -8.65 -4.01 -6.86
C GLY A 163 -10.07 -4.21 -7.39
N PRO A 164 -10.62 -3.28 -8.20
CA PRO A 164 -11.95 -3.42 -8.78
C PRO A 164 -12.14 -4.68 -9.62
N THR A 165 -11.10 -5.10 -10.36
CA THR A 165 -11.13 -6.31 -11.20
C THR A 165 -11.18 -7.58 -10.34
N ALA A 166 -10.33 -7.67 -9.31
CA ALA A 166 -10.34 -8.81 -8.39
C ALA A 166 -11.66 -8.89 -7.61
N TYR A 167 -12.23 -7.74 -7.26
CA TYR A 167 -13.55 -7.66 -6.64
C TYR A 167 -14.67 -8.20 -7.53
N MET A 168 -14.63 -7.98 -8.85
CA MET A 168 -15.60 -8.57 -9.78
C MET A 168 -15.53 -10.10 -9.79
N HIS A 169 -14.32 -10.67 -9.85
CA HIS A 169 -14.14 -12.12 -9.78
C HIS A 169 -14.66 -12.69 -8.45
N TRP A 170 -14.27 -12.07 -7.35
CA TRP A 170 -14.75 -12.45 -6.02
C TRP A 170 -16.28 -12.38 -5.90
N ARG A 171 -16.91 -11.41 -6.57
CA ARG A 171 -18.38 -11.30 -6.64
C ARG A 171 -19.05 -12.48 -7.34
N GLU A 172 -18.44 -12.94 -8.42
CA GLU A 172 -18.98 -14.05 -9.21
C GLU A 172 -18.87 -15.38 -8.46
N GLU A 173 -17.79 -15.56 -7.69
CA GLU A 173 -17.54 -16.77 -6.91
C GLU A 173 -18.18 -16.76 -5.52
N SER A 174 -18.56 -15.58 -5.01
CA SER A 174 -19.06 -15.44 -3.64
C SER A 174 -20.38 -16.19 -3.45
N PRO A 175 -20.48 -17.07 -2.44
CA PRO A 175 -21.73 -17.75 -2.09
C PRO A 175 -22.75 -16.78 -1.47
N VAL A 176 -22.34 -15.57 -1.10
CA VAL A 176 -23.21 -14.49 -0.59
C VAL A 176 -23.36 -13.42 -1.66
N ILE A 177 -24.55 -12.83 -1.77
CA ILE A 177 -24.77 -11.70 -2.68
C ILE A 177 -24.04 -10.47 -2.14
N ILE A 178 -23.04 -10.02 -2.89
CA ILE A 178 -22.25 -8.84 -2.55
C ILE A 178 -22.59 -7.63 -3.45
N PRO A 179 -22.35 -6.41 -2.95
CA PRO A 179 -22.69 -5.18 -3.67
C PRO A 179 -22.06 -5.10 -5.07
N HIS A 180 -22.77 -4.45 -6.00
CA HIS A 180 -22.23 -4.19 -7.32
C HIS A 180 -21.03 -3.21 -7.25
N PRO A 181 -19.99 -3.34 -8.09
CA PRO A 181 -18.87 -2.40 -8.15
C PRO A 181 -19.30 -0.93 -8.29
N ASP A 182 -20.40 -0.68 -9.01
CA ASP A 182 -20.97 0.67 -9.11
C ASP A 182 -21.43 1.20 -7.76
N THR A 183 -22.12 0.38 -6.95
CA THR A 183 -22.54 0.77 -5.59
C THR A 183 -21.33 1.17 -4.75
N MET A 184 -20.22 0.42 -4.89
CA MET A 184 -18.97 0.70 -4.19
C MET A 184 -18.33 2.00 -4.69
N ARG A 185 -18.28 2.20 -6.01
CA ARG A 185 -17.81 3.46 -6.61
C ARG A 185 -18.60 4.67 -6.10
N HIS A 186 -19.93 4.63 -6.15
CA HIS A 186 -20.77 5.72 -5.68
C HIS A 186 -20.61 5.97 -4.17
N LYS A 187 -20.46 4.91 -3.35
CA LYS A 187 -20.18 5.08 -1.92
C LYS A 187 -18.81 5.70 -1.68
N LYS A 188 -17.78 5.29 -2.42
CA LYS A 188 -16.44 5.89 -2.37
C LYS A 188 -16.48 7.38 -2.74
N GLU A 189 -17.19 7.74 -3.80
CA GLU A 189 -17.39 9.14 -4.21
C GLU A 189 -18.11 9.97 -3.14
N LYS A 190 -19.11 9.37 -2.46
CA LYS A 190 -19.85 10.04 -1.39
C LYS A 190 -19.01 10.33 -0.14
N MET A 191 -17.90 9.61 0.09
CA MET A 191 -17.03 9.86 1.25
C MET A 191 -16.37 11.25 1.21
N ASN A 192 -16.37 11.95 0.06
CA ASN A 192 -16.08 13.39 -0.09
C ASN A 192 -14.97 13.92 0.85
N VAL A 193 -13.77 13.34 0.77
CA VAL A 193 -12.64 13.81 1.57
C VAL A 193 -12.18 15.17 1.04
N ARG A 194 -12.03 16.15 1.94
CA ARG A 194 -11.64 17.52 1.61
C ARG A 194 -10.22 17.80 2.09
N ASP A 195 -9.55 18.64 1.32
CA ASP A 195 -8.27 19.25 1.68
C ASP A 195 -8.36 19.90 3.07
N GLY A 196 -7.42 19.56 3.95
CA GLY A 196 -7.31 20.13 5.29
C GLY A 196 -8.53 19.92 6.20
N ASP A 197 -9.44 19.00 5.86
CA ASP A 197 -10.64 18.76 6.66
C ASP A 197 -11.06 17.28 6.67
N CYS A 198 -10.15 16.44 7.15
CA CYS A 198 -10.35 14.99 7.28
C CYS A 198 -10.80 14.57 8.69
N VAL A 199 -11.84 15.19 9.24
CA VAL A 199 -12.32 14.94 10.63
C VAL A 199 -12.58 13.46 10.90
N ALA A 200 -13.14 12.74 9.92
CA ALA A 200 -13.44 11.32 10.02
C ALA A 200 -12.22 10.45 10.40
N GLN A 201 -11.00 10.86 10.05
CA GLN A 201 -9.78 10.13 10.44
C GLN A 201 -9.50 10.25 11.94
N TYR A 202 -9.75 11.42 12.53
CA TYR A 202 -9.56 11.63 13.98
C TYR A 202 -10.65 10.97 14.79
N GLU A 203 -11.89 11.00 14.31
CA GLU A 203 -12.99 10.22 14.90
C GLU A 203 -12.67 8.73 14.87
N ARG A 204 -12.09 8.22 13.78
CA ARG A 204 -11.65 6.83 13.69
C ARG A 204 -10.58 6.51 14.75
N ILE A 205 -9.60 7.38 14.92
CA ILE A 205 -8.57 7.22 15.96
C ILE A 205 -9.23 7.21 17.35
N SER A 206 -10.15 8.12 17.62
CA SER A 206 -10.88 8.18 18.91
C SER A 206 -11.67 6.90 19.17
N LEU A 207 -12.35 6.35 18.17
CA LEU A 207 -13.05 5.07 18.27
C LEU A 207 -12.09 3.91 18.55
N ASP A 208 -10.97 3.85 17.84
CA ASP A 208 -9.95 2.82 18.08
C ASP A 208 -9.41 2.93 19.51
N LEU A 209 -9.18 4.14 20.04
CA LEU A 209 -8.78 4.34 21.43
C LEU A 209 -9.83 3.85 22.43
N ASN A 210 -11.11 4.15 22.20
CA ASN A 210 -12.20 3.71 23.09
C ASN A 210 -12.31 2.17 23.13
N VAL A 211 -12.14 1.49 21.99
CA VAL A 211 -12.11 0.02 21.91
C VAL A 211 -10.88 -0.54 22.62
N LEU A 212 -9.74 0.13 22.51
CA LEU A 212 -8.51 -0.29 23.19
C LEU A 212 -8.55 -0.05 24.69
N GLU A 213 -9.24 0.98 25.17
CA GLU A 213 -9.44 1.25 26.60
C GLU A 213 -10.34 0.20 27.28
N SER A 214 -11.31 -0.37 26.56
CA SER A 214 -12.16 -1.45 27.06
C SER A 214 -11.49 -2.83 27.01
N SER A 215 -10.45 -3.00 26.20
CA SER A 215 -9.63 -4.19 26.18
C SER A 215 -8.60 -4.18 27.33
N ALA A 216 -8.40 -5.32 28.01
CA ALA A 216 -7.48 -5.44 29.16
C ALA A 216 -6.01 -5.01 28.87
N LYS A 217 -5.65 -4.83 27.60
CA LYS A 217 -4.39 -4.20 27.17
C LYS A 217 -4.61 -2.70 27.05
N LYS A 218 -4.47 -2.02 28.19
CA LYS A 218 -4.62 -0.57 28.33
C LYS A 218 -3.56 0.18 27.50
N TRP A 219 -3.89 0.56 26.27
CA TRP A 219 -3.11 1.55 25.51
C TRP A 219 -3.41 2.96 26.02
N SER A 220 -3.34 3.16 27.34
CA SER A 220 -3.57 4.46 27.94
C SER A 220 -2.52 5.43 27.42
N ASN A 221 -2.96 6.34 26.55
CA ASN A 221 -2.18 7.33 25.81
C ASN A 221 -1.40 6.74 24.63
N LEU A 222 -2.04 6.66 23.45
CA LEU A 222 -1.33 6.49 22.19
C LEU A 222 -0.35 7.66 22.03
N GLN A 223 0.94 7.37 21.91
CA GLN A 223 1.98 8.38 21.74
C GLN A 223 2.77 8.10 20.46
N GLY A 224 3.20 9.15 19.79
CA GLY A 224 3.89 8.99 18.52
C GLY A 224 4.38 10.26 17.88
N GLU A 225 4.93 10.07 16.70
CA GLU A 225 5.45 11.12 15.85
C GLU A 225 4.47 11.43 14.72
N VAL A 226 4.42 12.70 14.34
CA VAL A 226 3.76 13.16 13.14
C VAL A 226 4.79 13.24 12.04
N ILE A 227 4.49 12.67 10.88
CA ILE A 227 5.36 12.59 9.71
C ILE A 227 4.68 13.33 8.58
N MET A 228 5.43 14.13 7.84
CA MET A 228 4.94 14.80 6.63
C MET A 228 5.92 14.66 5.46
N ASP A 229 5.36 14.54 4.25
CA ASP A 229 6.12 14.59 3.02
C ASP A 229 5.27 15.12 1.86
N GLU A 230 5.93 15.67 0.85
CA GLU A 230 5.30 16.26 -0.33
C GLU A 230 5.39 15.30 -1.53
N MET A 231 4.25 15.00 -2.15
CA MET A 231 4.15 14.14 -3.33
C MET A 231 3.77 14.97 -4.55
N HIS A 232 4.40 14.67 -5.69
CA HIS A 232 4.02 15.28 -6.97
C HIS A 232 2.79 14.55 -7.53
N LEU A 233 1.84 15.32 -8.05
CA LEU A 233 0.64 14.80 -8.68
C LEU A 233 0.90 14.53 -10.16
N GLN A 234 0.50 13.34 -10.62
CA GLN A 234 0.58 12.97 -12.03
C GLN A 234 -0.71 13.42 -12.74
N GLY A 235 -0.72 14.65 -13.27
CA GLY A 235 -1.78 15.13 -14.15
C GLY A 235 -2.27 16.55 -13.86
N ASP A 236 -2.88 17.15 -14.88
CA ASP A 236 -3.58 18.42 -14.81
C ASP A 236 -4.97 18.28 -14.15
N VAL A 237 -5.61 19.44 -13.92
CA VAL A 237 -6.98 19.62 -13.44
C VAL A 237 -7.98 18.60 -14.02
N ILE A 238 -8.72 17.91 -13.14
CA ILE A 238 -9.75 16.93 -13.53
C ILE A 238 -11.14 17.55 -13.32
N LEU A 239 -11.94 17.61 -14.39
CA LEU A 239 -13.34 18.02 -14.33
C LEU A 239 -14.23 16.79 -14.12
N ASN A 240 -14.90 16.72 -12.97
CA ASN A 240 -15.94 15.74 -12.74
C ASN A 240 -17.26 16.23 -13.37
N SER A 241 -17.66 15.63 -14.49
CA SER A 241 -18.86 15.99 -15.25
C SER A 241 -20.18 15.64 -14.56
N SER A 242 -20.21 14.66 -13.65
CA SER A 242 -21.43 14.25 -12.93
C SER A 242 -21.69 15.11 -11.69
N GLY A 243 -20.63 15.56 -11.00
CA GLY A 243 -20.71 16.42 -9.83
C GLY A 243 -20.54 17.92 -10.12
N ASN A 244 -20.17 18.27 -11.36
CA ASN A 244 -19.80 19.61 -11.78
C ASN A 244 -18.70 20.25 -10.88
N ARG A 245 -17.88 19.41 -10.25
CA ARG A 245 -16.77 19.77 -9.36
C ARG A 245 -15.45 19.64 -10.11
N THR A 246 -14.52 20.53 -9.78
CA THR A 246 -13.20 20.54 -10.39
C THR A 246 -12.20 20.10 -9.35
N ILE A 247 -11.52 18.98 -9.59
CA ILE A 247 -10.54 18.38 -8.69
C ILE A 247 -9.15 18.77 -9.19
N GLY A 248 -8.24 19.14 -8.28
CA GLY A 248 -6.87 19.52 -8.63
C GLY A 248 -6.59 21.03 -8.66
N PHE A 249 -7.39 21.83 -7.95
CA PHE A 249 -7.04 23.22 -7.60
C PHE A 249 -6.80 23.36 -6.11
N SER A 250 -5.93 24.31 -5.73
CA SER A 250 -5.53 24.58 -4.33
C SER A 250 -6.62 25.24 -3.46
N ASN A 251 -7.86 25.37 -3.93
CA ASN A 251 -9.05 25.61 -3.11
C ASN A 251 -10.36 25.42 -3.90
N ASP A 252 -11.32 24.70 -3.32
CA ASP A 252 -12.59 24.28 -3.94
C ASP A 252 -13.70 25.37 -3.93
N PHE A 253 -13.37 26.64 -3.62
CA PHE A 253 -14.35 27.69 -3.27
C PHE A 253 -14.48 28.88 -4.23
N VAL A 254 -13.82 28.87 -5.40
CA VAL A 254 -13.78 30.07 -6.25
C VAL A 254 -14.58 29.87 -7.53
N CYS A 255 -15.39 30.88 -7.88
CA CYS A 255 -16.31 30.86 -9.02
C CYS A 255 -15.59 30.47 -10.32
N ARG A 256 -15.93 29.29 -10.86
CA ARG A 256 -15.40 28.67 -12.10
C ARG A 256 -15.19 29.64 -13.26
N LYS A 257 -16.13 30.59 -13.44
CA LYS A 257 -16.07 31.59 -14.52
C LYS A 257 -14.92 32.58 -14.33
N LYS A 258 -14.52 32.92 -13.10
CA LYS A 258 -13.44 33.85 -12.82
C LYS A 258 -12.07 33.22 -13.07
N ILE A 259 -11.86 31.96 -12.63
CA ILE A 259 -10.59 31.25 -12.87
C ILE A 259 -10.39 30.99 -14.36
N LEU A 260 -11.40 30.44 -15.06
CA LEU A 260 -11.30 30.22 -16.50
C LEU A 260 -11.07 31.52 -17.26
N LYS A 261 -11.80 32.59 -16.90
CA LYS A 261 -11.64 33.90 -17.53
C LYS A 261 -10.26 34.49 -17.26
N SER A 262 -9.73 34.42 -16.04
CA SER A 262 -8.38 34.92 -15.73
C SER A 262 -7.27 34.11 -16.43
N LEU A 263 -7.42 32.79 -16.55
CA LEU A 263 -6.50 31.94 -17.32
C LEU A 263 -6.57 32.23 -18.83
N LEU A 264 -7.77 32.43 -19.38
CA LEU A 264 -7.98 32.78 -20.79
C LEU A 264 -7.53 34.22 -21.12
N ASP A 265 -7.70 35.14 -20.18
CA ASP A 265 -7.36 36.56 -20.31
C ASP A 265 -5.87 36.84 -20.01
N GLN A 266 -5.04 35.82 -19.71
CA GLN A 266 -3.62 35.93 -19.35
C GLN A 266 -3.30 36.91 -18.20
N ASN A 267 -4.25 37.13 -17.30
CA ASN A 267 -4.03 37.98 -16.13
C ASN A 267 -3.25 37.22 -15.04
N GLU A 268 -2.49 37.94 -14.19
CA GLU A 268 -1.86 37.33 -13.01
C GLU A 268 -2.94 36.68 -12.13
N VAL A 269 -2.86 35.35 -12.02
CA VAL A 269 -3.74 34.58 -11.15
C VAL A 269 -3.02 34.43 -9.80
N PRO A 270 -3.66 34.81 -8.67
CA PRO A 270 -3.11 34.55 -7.34
C PRO A 270 -2.72 33.07 -7.16
N ASN A 271 -1.57 32.79 -6.51
CA ASN A 271 -1.02 31.43 -6.35
C ASN A 271 -2.02 30.38 -5.84
N HIS A 272 -2.97 30.77 -5.00
CA HIS A 272 -4.03 29.92 -4.43
C HIS A 272 -5.17 29.56 -5.40
N HIS A 273 -5.01 29.89 -6.68
CA HIS A 273 -5.92 29.51 -7.77
C HIS A 273 -5.19 28.77 -8.89
N LEU A 274 -3.90 28.51 -8.72
CA LEU A 274 -3.14 27.67 -9.64
C LEU A 274 -3.53 26.20 -9.45
N PRO A 275 -3.46 25.39 -10.51
CA PRO A 275 -3.58 23.94 -10.41
C PRO A 275 -2.63 23.40 -9.34
N ALA A 276 -3.13 22.45 -8.56
CA ALA A 276 -2.32 21.72 -7.60
C ALA A 276 -1.39 20.78 -8.37
N VAL A 277 -0.08 20.99 -8.20
CA VAL A 277 0.98 20.13 -8.75
C VAL A 277 1.52 19.17 -7.69
N LYS A 278 1.23 19.45 -6.43
CA LYS A 278 1.75 18.68 -5.30
C LYS A 278 0.68 18.51 -4.23
N VAL A 279 0.86 17.48 -3.41
CA VAL A 279 0.06 17.22 -2.22
C VAL A 279 0.99 17.02 -1.04
N ASN A 280 0.78 17.77 0.04
CA ASN A 280 1.47 17.56 1.30
C ASN A 280 0.64 16.62 2.16
N GLN A 281 1.14 15.42 2.44
CA GLN A 281 0.44 14.40 3.21
C GLN A 281 0.98 14.36 4.63
N TRP A 282 0.07 14.36 5.61
CA TRP A 282 0.38 14.18 7.01
C TRP A 282 -0.04 12.80 7.51
N MET A 283 0.78 12.22 8.36
CA MET A 283 0.58 10.89 8.91
C MET A 283 1.00 10.87 10.38
N PHE A 284 0.30 10.11 11.20
CA PHE A 284 0.75 9.81 12.56
C PHE A 284 1.31 8.39 12.61
N ARG A 285 2.43 8.23 13.31
CA ARG A 285 3.04 6.94 13.61
C ARG A 285 3.25 6.83 15.11
N SER A 286 2.58 5.86 15.72
CA SER A 286 2.79 5.55 17.13
C SER A 286 4.16 4.91 17.38
N VAL A 287 4.64 5.03 18.61
CA VAL A 287 5.87 4.35 19.08
C VAL A 287 5.80 2.82 18.95
N ASN A 288 4.59 2.27 18.88
CA ASN A 288 4.34 0.84 18.77
C ASN A 288 4.05 0.39 17.33
N GLY A 289 4.25 1.27 16.35
CA GLY A 289 4.17 0.93 14.92
C GLY A 289 2.79 1.05 14.28
N VAL A 290 1.74 1.40 15.02
CA VAL A 290 0.43 1.76 14.46
C VAL A 290 0.55 3.07 13.66
N VAL A 291 -0.03 3.10 12.47
CA VAL A 291 0.04 4.23 11.53
C VAL A 291 -1.36 4.69 11.16
N TYR A 292 -1.58 6.00 11.18
CA TYR A 292 -2.82 6.63 10.73
C TYR A 292 -2.51 7.70 9.68
N LEU A 293 -3.19 7.61 8.54
CA LEU A 293 -3.23 8.71 7.59
C LEU A 293 -4.12 9.81 8.16
N LEU A 294 -3.61 11.04 8.16
CA LEU A 294 -4.33 12.19 8.71
C LEU A 294 -4.89 13.02 7.57
N GLU A 295 -4.53 14.30 7.54
CA GLU A 295 -4.95 15.25 6.53
C GLU A 295 -3.92 15.38 5.42
N PHE A 296 -4.38 15.95 4.31
CA PHE A 296 -3.55 16.33 3.19
C PHE A 296 -3.95 17.72 2.71
N TRP A 297 -2.99 18.38 2.07
CA TRP A 297 -3.20 19.69 1.45
C TRP A 297 -2.68 19.72 0.01
N TYR A 298 -3.51 20.19 -0.91
CA TYR A 298 -3.14 20.44 -2.29
C TYR A 298 -2.44 21.77 -2.43
N ASN A 299 -1.24 21.74 -3.00
CA ASN A 299 -0.40 22.91 -3.11
C ASN A 299 -0.05 23.22 -4.57
N PRO A 300 0.00 24.51 -4.95
CA PRO A 300 0.73 24.94 -6.13
C PRO A 300 2.24 24.72 -5.90
N GLU A 301 3.10 24.98 -6.90
CA GLU A 301 4.54 24.62 -6.87
C GLU A 301 5.31 24.99 -5.60
N LEU A 302 4.89 26.06 -4.90
CA LEU A 302 5.57 26.63 -3.74
C LEU A 302 4.71 26.57 -2.47
N LEU A 303 4.95 25.57 -1.63
CA LEU A 303 4.43 25.49 -0.27
C LEU A 303 5.34 26.28 0.70
N ASN A 304 4.83 27.30 1.37
CA ASN A 304 5.63 28.14 2.26
C ASN A 304 5.76 27.52 3.67
N GLY A 305 6.92 27.69 4.31
CA GLY A 305 7.14 27.27 5.71
C GLY A 305 6.15 27.85 6.73
N ASN A 306 5.48 28.97 6.43
CA ASN A 306 4.38 29.48 7.25
C ASN A 306 3.10 28.64 7.13
N GLU A 307 2.77 28.17 5.93
CA GLU A 307 1.59 27.33 5.67
C GLU A 307 1.79 25.96 6.33
N LEU A 308 2.98 25.40 6.20
CA LEU A 308 3.39 24.18 6.91
C LEU A 308 3.24 24.30 8.43
N LEU A 309 3.58 25.46 9.00
CA LEU A 309 3.39 25.71 10.43
C LEU A 309 1.90 25.72 10.83
N MET A 310 1.02 26.26 9.98
CA MET A 310 -0.43 26.23 10.23
C MET A 310 -0.97 24.80 10.15
N GLN A 311 -0.56 24.04 9.12
CA GLN A 311 -0.91 22.63 8.97
C GLN A 311 -0.46 21.81 10.19
N PHE A 312 0.81 21.96 10.61
CA PHE A 312 1.35 21.34 11.82
C PHE A 312 0.50 21.68 13.05
N GLY A 313 0.15 22.96 13.21
CA GLY A 313 -0.70 23.43 14.30
C GLY A 313 -2.05 22.73 14.34
N GLN A 314 -2.73 22.64 13.21
CA GLN A 314 -4.02 21.97 13.09
C GLN A 314 -3.93 20.47 13.42
N ILE A 315 -2.94 19.77 12.85
CA ILE A 315 -2.73 18.33 13.09
C ILE A 315 -2.51 18.05 14.57
N VAL A 316 -1.58 18.77 15.21
CA VAL A 316 -1.23 18.53 16.62
C VAL A 316 -2.41 18.83 17.53
N MET A 317 -3.14 19.93 17.30
CA MET A 317 -4.34 20.22 18.09
C MET A 317 -5.38 19.09 17.98
N ARG A 318 -5.69 18.64 16.76
CA ARG A 318 -6.70 17.60 16.52
C ARG A 318 -6.30 16.26 17.15
N LEU A 319 -5.03 15.85 17.03
CA LEU A 319 -4.52 14.63 17.66
C LEU A 319 -4.59 14.70 19.20
N GLU A 320 -4.13 15.80 19.79
CA GLU A 320 -4.13 15.96 21.25
C GLU A 320 -5.56 16.05 21.81
N MET A 321 -6.49 16.66 21.07
CA MET A 321 -7.91 16.71 21.44
C MET A 321 -8.58 15.33 21.48
N VAL A 322 -8.17 14.39 20.62
CA VAL A 322 -8.69 13.01 20.64
C VAL A 322 -7.91 12.09 21.58
N GLY A 323 -7.01 12.63 22.41
CA GLY A 323 -6.26 11.86 23.41
C GLY A 323 -4.95 11.24 22.91
N VAL A 324 -4.47 11.60 21.72
CA VAL A 324 -3.18 11.16 21.18
C VAL A 324 -2.08 12.15 21.55
N ARG A 325 -1.01 11.65 22.17
CA ARG A 325 0.14 12.49 22.55
C ARG A 325 1.16 12.56 21.42
N VAL A 326 1.39 13.77 20.91
CA VAL A 326 2.42 14.02 19.90
C VAL A 326 3.75 14.28 20.60
N ILE A 327 4.74 13.43 20.32
CA ILE A 327 6.10 13.54 20.90
C ILE A 327 7.14 13.99 19.88
N GLY A 328 6.86 13.84 18.58
CA GLY A 328 7.83 14.11 17.52
C GLY A 328 7.21 14.66 16.25
N LEU A 329 7.99 15.43 15.50
CA LEU A 329 7.72 15.85 14.13
C LEU A 329 8.87 15.37 13.25
N VAL A 330 8.57 14.58 12.23
CA VAL A 330 9.52 14.10 11.24
C VAL A 330 9.24 14.75 9.89
N SER A 331 10.27 15.35 9.30
CA SER A 331 10.18 15.96 7.97
C SER A 331 11.47 15.76 7.19
N ASP A 332 11.45 15.97 5.87
CA ASP A 332 12.66 16.02 5.07
C ASP A 332 13.51 17.28 5.39
N ALA A 333 14.67 17.40 4.75
CA ALA A 333 15.55 18.57 4.90
C ALA A 333 15.33 19.65 3.83
N GLY A 334 14.15 19.68 3.20
CA GLY A 334 13.78 20.67 2.21
C GLY A 334 13.87 22.10 2.76
N SER A 335 14.05 23.09 1.88
CA SER A 335 14.23 24.50 2.29
C SER A 335 13.01 25.04 3.07
N ASN A 336 11.80 24.68 2.66
CA ASN A 336 10.57 25.11 3.33
C ASN A 336 10.35 24.41 4.68
N ASN A 337 10.71 23.12 4.77
CA ASN A 337 10.66 22.36 6.02
C ASN A 337 11.71 22.86 7.01
N SER A 338 12.92 23.17 6.53
CA SER A 338 13.96 23.86 7.30
C SER A 338 13.50 25.22 7.81
N ARG A 339 12.75 25.99 7.00
CA ARG A 339 12.14 27.26 7.43
C ARG A 339 11.09 27.02 8.52
N MET A 340 10.22 26.02 8.39
CA MET A 340 9.26 25.66 9.45
C MET A 340 9.97 25.28 10.75
N PHE A 341 11.01 24.43 10.70
CA PHE A 341 11.78 24.06 11.88
C PHE A 341 12.46 25.27 12.54
N ARG A 342 12.93 26.24 11.76
CA ARG A 342 13.42 27.51 12.29
C ARG A 342 12.32 28.30 12.99
N LEU A 343 11.11 28.35 12.45
CA LEU A 343 9.97 29.02 13.08
C LEU A 343 9.56 28.35 14.40
N LEU A 344 9.48 27.00 14.43
CA LEU A 344 9.15 26.22 15.62
C LEU A 344 10.13 26.40 16.78
N ARG A 345 11.37 26.78 16.47
CA ARG A 345 12.44 27.03 17.45
C ARG A 345 12.65 28.51 17.71
N SER A 346 11.62 29.33 17.54
CA SER A 346 11.68 30.77 17.79
C SER A 346 12.81 31.48 17.04
N ARG A 347 13.11 31.01 15.81
CA ARG A 347 14.20 31.50 14.95
C ARG A 347 15.61 31.28 15.52
N LEU A 348 15.77 30.39 16.50
CA LEU A 348 17.08 29.96 16.97
C LEU A 348 17.81 29.21 15.84
N GLU A 349 19.00 29.68 15.51
CA GLU A 349 19.85 29.00 14.54
C GLU A 349 20.42 27.72 15.15
N VAL A 350 20.50 26.68 14.33
CA VAL A 350 21.40 25.54 14.62
C VAL A 350 22.82 26.07 14.44
N GLY A 351 23.35 26.77 15.44
CA GLY A 351 24.64 27.43 15.32
C GLY A 351 25.74 26.47 14.84
N ASN A 352 26.71 27.00 14.11
CA ASN A 352 27.91 26.29 13.60
C ASN A 352 28.90 25.89 14.72
N LYS A 353 28.44 25.69 15.97
CA LYS A 353 29.36 25.36 17.05
C LYS A 353 29.89 23.95 16.85
N GLU A 354 31.22 23.85 16.78
CA GLU A 354 31.94 22.59 16.74
C GLU A 354 31.47 21.67 17.88
N GLY A 355 30.91 20.52 17.50
CA GLY A 355 30.35 19.54 18.43
C GLY A 355 29.38 18.61 17.71
N ALA A 356 29.47 17.32 18.00
CA ALA A 356 28.59 16.30 17.41
C ALA A 356 27.13 16.40 17.91
N TRP A 357 26.87 17.20 18.95
CA TRP A 357 25.60 17.23 19.69
C TRP A 357 24.94 18.60 19.64
N LEU A 358 23.64 18.63 19.32
CA LEU A 358 22.83 19.84 19.34
C LEU A 358 22.21 20.06 20.73
N PRO A 359 22.18 21.32 21.22
CA PRO A 359 21.44 21.67 22.44
C PRO A 359 19.96 21.28 22.38
N ILE A 360 19.39 20.83 23.50
CA ILE A 360 18.02 20.28 23.56
C ILE A 360 16.94 21.31 23.17
N ASP A 361 17.16 22.57 23.50
CA ASP A 361 16.33 23.73 23.13
C ASP A 361 16.32 24.01 21.62
N ARG A 362 17.29 23.47 20.88
CA ARG A 362 17.40 23.63 19.42
C ARG A 362 16.84 22.46 18.62
N ILE A 363 16.32 21.44 19.29
CA ILE A 363 15.75 20.23 18.68
C ILE A 363 14.32 19.95 19.15
N ARG A 364 13.68 20.90 19.83
CA ARG A 364 12.30 20.77 20.31
C ARG A 364 11.53 22.08 20.22
N THR A 365 10.23 21.98 20.28
CA THR A 365 9.29 23.11 20.37
C THR A 365 8.26 22.82 21.47
N PRO A 366 7.74 23.83 22.19
CA PRO A 366 6.62 23.63 23.10
C PRO A 366 5.41 23.06 22.37
N ASN A 367 4.70 22.11 22.99
CA ASN A 367 3.46 21.60 22.42
C ASN A 367 2.38 22.70 22.49
N ILE A 368 1.67 22.89 21.38
CA ILE A 368 0.68 23.97 21.21
C ILE A 368 -0.60 23.74 22.03
N TYR A 369 -0.95 22.48 22.30
CA TYR A 369 -2.12 22.09 23.09
C TYR A 369 -1.79 22.12 24.58
N ASP A 370 -0.61 21.62 24.96
CA ASP A 370 -0.12 21.59 26.33
C ASP A 370 1.33 22.09 26.41
N ARG A 371 1.50 23.35 26.80
CA ARG A 371 2.81 24.03 26.84
C ARG A 371 3.78 23.45 27.88
N SER A 372 3.35 22.57 28.78
CA SER A 372 4.25 21.88 29.71
C SER A 372 5.09 20.80 29.02
N ARG A 373 4.63 20.32 27.86
CA ARG A 373 5.27 19.28 27.05
C ARG A 373 5.97 19.87 25.83
N HIS A 374 6.84 19.06 25.25
CA HIS A 374 7.62 19.42 24.07
C HIS A 374 7.46 18.39 22.97
N ILE A 375 7.53 18.85 21.72
CA ILE A 375 7.59 18.04 20.52
C ILE A 375 9.01 18.13 19.96
N TYR A 376 9.65 16.98 19.76
CA TYR A 376 11.01 16.88 19.22
C TYR A 376 11.00 16.95 17.70
N LEU A 377 11.97 17.64 17.12
CA LEU A 377 12.06 17.90 15.69
C LEU A 377 13.13 17.00 15.07
N PHE A 378 12.70 16.12 14.16
CA PHE A 378 13.54 15.14 13.51
C PHE A 378 13.59 15.39 12.01
N ASN A 379 14.81 15.38 11.46
CA ASN A 379 14.97 15.23 10.02
C ASN A 379 14.89 13.75 9.66
N CYS A 380 14.32 13.46 8.50
CA CYS A 380 14.25 12.11 7.96
C CYS A 380 15.67 11.51 7.81
N THR A 381 15.95 10.45 8.56
CA THR A 381 17.28 9.83 8.63
C THR A 381 17.70 9.22 7.30
N THR A 382 16.77 8.68 6.51
CA THR A 382 17.05 8.12 5.18
C THR A 382 17.45 9.21 4.19
N HIS A 383 16.85 10.40 4.26
CA HIS A 383 17.28 11.56 3.50
C HIS A 383 18.67 12.03 3.92
N GLY A 384 18.94 12.08 5.23
CA GLY A 384 20.27 12.39 5.76
C GLY A 384 21.35 11.43 5.27
N LEU A 385 21.04 10.12 5.23
CA LEU A 385 21.96 9.10 4.73
C LEU A 385 22.24 9.27 3.23
N LYS A 386 21.19 9.46 2.41
CA LYS A 386 21.33 9.72 0.96
C LYS A 386 22.17 10.99 0.71
N ALA A 387 21.88 12.07 1.45
CA ALA A 387 22.60 13.33 1.33
C ALA A 387 24.07 13.16 1.71
N THR A 388 24.37 12.43 2.80
CA THR A 388 25.74 12.13 3.24
C THR A 388 26.51 11.35 2.18
N ARG A 389 25.93 10.30 1.61
CA ARG A 389 26.53 9.53 0.51
C ARG A 389 26.75 10.40 -0.73
N ASN A 390 25.75 11.18 -1.14
CA ASN A 390 25.85 12.05 -2.31
C ASN A 390 26.92 13.13 -2.11
N GLN A 391 27.06 13.65 -0.89
CA GLN A 391 28.10 14.60 -0.52
C GLN A 391 29.48 13.95 -0.54
N LEU A 392 29.61 12.69 -0.13
CA LEU A 392 30.88 11.96 -0.12
C LEU A 392 31.39 11.79 -1.56
N TYR A 393 30.48 11.47 -2.49
CA TYR A 393 30.75 11.45 -3.92
C TYR A 393 31.07 12.84 -4.50
N GLY A 394 30.27 13.87 -4.16
CA GLY A 394 30.46 15.24 -4.64
C GLY A 394 31.77 15.89 -4.18
N SER A 395 32.23 15.54 -2.97
CA SER A 395 33.49 16.08 -2.40
C SER A 395 34.74 15.70 -3.19
N TYR A 396 34.71 14.57 -3.90
CA TYR A 396 35.83 14.07 -4.69
C TYR A 396 35.85 14.66 -6.11
N SER A 397 34.67 14.95 -6.68
CA SER A 397 34.51 15.42 -8.07
C SER A 397 34.71 16.92 -8.27
N GLY A 398 35.06 17.67 -7.22
CA GLY A 398 35.37 19.10 -7.30
C GLY A 398 34.19 20.00 -7.71
N GLY A 399 32.95 19.50 -7.61
CA GLY A 399 31.76 20.24 -8.03
C GLY A 399 31.54 21.49 -7.18
N LYS A 400 31.13 22.59 -7.83
CA LYS A 400 30.75 23.84 -7.15
C LYS A 400 29.71 23.57 -6.06
N GLY A 401 30.03 23.92 -4.81
CA GLY A 401 29.12 23.80 -3.66
C GLY A 401 29.27 22.54 -2.80
N CYS A 402 30.18 21.62 -3.14
CA CYS A 402 30.41 20.43 -2.32
C CYS A 402 31.32 20.74 -1.12
N LYS A 403 30.83 20.49 0.11
CA LYS A 403 31.65 20.49 1.33
C LYS A 403 32.49 19.21 1.40
N ALA A 404 33.78 19.34 1.72
CA ALA A 404 34.62 18.19 1.99
C ALA A 404 34.25 17.56 3.34
N PHE A 405 34.26 16.23 3.42
CA PHE A 405 34.33 15.57 4.71
C PHE A 405 35.77 15.69 5.20
N LEU A 406 35.96 16.21 6.40
CA LEU A 406 37.28 16.39 6.99
C LEU A 406 37.40 15.48 8.21
N SER A 407 38.56 14.88 8.41
CA SER A 407 38.93 14.23 9.66
C SER A 407 39.14 15.28 10.76
N ILE A 408 39.34 14.81 12.00
CA ILE A 408 39.69 15.67 13.14
C ILE A 408 40.97 16.47 12.85
N ASP A 409 41.90 15.89 12.10
CA ASP A 409 43.18 16.52 11.72
C ASP A 409 43.07 17.33 10.41
N GLY A 410 41.88 17.49 9.85
CA GLY A 410 41.64 18.25 8.62
C GLY A 410 41.92 17.50 7.31
N PHE A 411 42.13 16.18 7.34
CA PHE A 411 42.32 15.39 6.13
C PHE A 411 41.00 15.09 5.43
N GLY A 412 40.98 15.22 4.10
CA GLY A 412 39.80 14.92 3.28
C GLY A 412 39.42 13.44 3.31
N ILE A 413 38.17 13.13 3.64
CA ILE A 413 37.56 11.80 3.51
C ILE A 413 36.74 11.79 2.23
N HIS A 414 37.06 10.85 1.33
CA HIS A 414 36.49 10.78 -0.01
C HIS A 414 35.98 9.39 -0.35
N ASN A 415 35.19 9.32 -1.42
CA ASN A 415 34.65 8.06 -1.97
C ASN A 415 35.74 7.08 -2.49
N ALA A 416 37.00 7.51 -2.61
CA ALA A 416 38.10 6.66 -3.04
C ALA A 416 38.23 5.38 -2.18
N ILE A 417 37.99 5.48 -0.88
CA ILE A 417 38.06 4.36 0.07
C ILE A 417 37.00 3.29 -0.28
N LEU A 418 35.78 3.72 -0.63
CA LEU A 418 34.71 2.82 -1.06
C LEU A 418 35.02 2.20 -2.43
N LYS A 419 35.55 2.99 -3.37
CA LYS A 419 35.95 2.52 -4.70
C LYS A 419 37.04 1.46 -4.62
N GLU A 420 38.02 1.65 -3.75
CA GLU A 420 39.09 0.68 -3.54
C GLU A 420 38.56 -0.64 -2.95
N SER A 421 37.67 -0.57 -1.96
CA SER A 421 36.96 -1.74 -1.40
C SER A 421 36.19 -2.50 -2.47
N TYR A 422 35.47 -1.79 -3.34
CA TYR A 422 34.75 -2.38 -4.47
C TYR A 422 35.67 -3.08 -5.47
N GLU A 423 36.80 -2.46 -5.84
CA GLU A 423 37.79 -3.08 -6.74
C GLU A 423 38.48 -4.30 -6.11
N ARG A 424 38.72 -4.31 -4.79
CA ARG A 424 39.20 -5.51 -4.10
C ARG A 424 38.18 -6.63 -4.15
N ASP A 425 36.89 -6.33 -3.94
CA ASP A 425 35.83 -7.33 -4.02
C ASP A 425 35.65 -7.91 -5.43
N LYS A 426 35.89 -7.12 -6.49
CA LYS A 426 35.94 -7.65 -7.87
C LYS A 426 37.07 -8.65 -8.10
N ARG A 427 38.18 -8.52 -7.38
CA ARG A 427 39.35 -9.42 -7.51
C ARG A 427 39.22 -10.69 -6.67
N ARG A 428 38.28 -10.73 -5.72
CA ARG A 428 38.07 -11.88 -4.84
C ARG A 428 37.11 -12.88 -5.49
N ALA A 429 37.35 -14.17 -5.24
CA ALA A 429 36.43 -15.25 -5.62
C ALA A 429 35.07 -15.16 -4.90
N SER A 430 35.06 -14.58 -3.69
CA SER A 430 33.85 -14.29 -2.92
C SER A 430 33.90 -12.86 -2.40
N LYS A 431 32.85 -12.10 -2.69
CA LYS A 431 32.73 -10.69 -2.26
C LYS A 431 32.59 -10.63 -0.73
N ARG A 432 33.31 -9.71 -0.08
CA ARG A 432 33.14 -9.46 1.36
C ARG A 432 32.06 -8.43 1.65
N THR A 433 31.81 -7.52 0.72
CA THR A 433 30.80 -6.47 0.82
C THR A 433 29.71 -6.66 -0.23
N ARG A 434 28.62 -5.88 -0.09
CA ARG A 434 27.56 -5.78 -1.10
C ARG A 434 27.74 -4.59 -2.04
N LEU A 435 28.93 -3.96 -2.04
CA LEU A 435 29.18 -2.79 -2.86
C LEU A 435 28.93 -3.10 -4.33
N ASP A 436 28.22 -2.19 -4.97
CA ASP A 436 27.90 -2.20 -6.39
C ASP A 436 28.23 -0.82 -6.99
N GLU A 437 28.13 -0.72 -8.32
CA GLU A 437 28.42 0.51 -9.04
C GLU A 437 27.53 1.68 -8.58
N ALA A 438 26.26 1.41 -8.27
CA ALA A 438 25.31 2.41 -7.76
C ALA A 438 25.67 2.95 -6.35
N SER A 439 26.43 2.18 -5.56
CA SER A 439 26.93 2.60 -4.25
C SER A 439 28.16 3.50 -4.36
N ILE A 440 28.98 3.31 -5.41
CA ILE A 440 30.22 4.05 -5.64
C ILE A 440 29.97 5.30 -6.49
N ASP A 441 29.43 5.13 -7.69
CA ASP A 441 29.29 6.18 -8.69
C ASP A 441 27.79 6.38 -9.02
N PRO A 442 27.02 7.07 -8.16
CA PRO A 442 25.57 7.14 -8.30
C PRO A 442 25.12 8.07 -9.42
N ASP A 443 24.31 7.51 -10.33
CA ASP A 443 23.55 8.24 -11.34
C ASP A 443 22.33 8.99 -10.75
N SER A 444 21.54 9.65 -11.60
CA SER A 444 20.36 10.41 -11.18
C SER A 444 19.31 9.57 -10.46
N TRP A 445 19.15 8.30 -10.82
CA TRP A 445 18.17 7.39 -10.25
C TRP A 445 18.63 6.80 -8.90
N SER A 446 19.85 6.30 -8.85
CA SER A 446 20.46 5.70 -7.65
C SER A 446 20.75 6.72 -6.55
N LYS A 447 20.88 8.02 -6.87
CA LYS A 447 20.90 9.12 -5.88
C LYS A 447 19.67 9.15 -4.98
N MET A 448 18.52 8.75 -5.51
CA MET A 448 17.24 8.72 -4.79
C MET A 448 17.01 7.41 -4.04
N ASN A 449 17.73 6.34 -4.41
CA ASN A 449 17.64 5.04 -3.77
C ASN A 449 18.42 5.01 -2.45
N VAL A 450 17.76 4.58 -1.37
CA VAL A 450 18.36 4.45 -0.04
C VAL A 450 19.27 3.22 0.07
N SER A 451 19.00 2.15 -0.69
CA SER A 451 19.73 0.88 -0.57
C SER A 451 21.23 1.03 -0.85
N PRO A 452 21.67 1.65 -1.96
CA PRO A 452 23.10 1.91 -2.19
C PRO A 452 23.75 2.77 -1.09
N ALA A 453 23.01 3.75 -0.55
CA ALA A 453 23.50 4.58 0.54
C ALA A 453 23.67 3.79 1.85
N MET A 454 22.79 2.81 2.13
CA MET A 454 22.96 1.89 3.25
C MET A 454 24.14 0.95 3.06
N ILE A 455 24.32 0.38 1.86
CA ILE A 455 25.42 -0.55 1.56
C ILE A 455 26.77 0.13 1.80
N ALA A 456 26.94 1.38 1.37
CA ALA A 456 28.15 2.16 1.59
C ALA A 456 28.47 2.39 3.08
N SER A 457 27.44 2.41 3.94
CA SER A 457 27.56 2.64 5.39
C SER A 457 27.35 1.37 6.23
N GLU A 458 27.23 0.21 5.59
CA GLU A 458 26.95 -1.05 6.27
C GLU A 458 28.18 -1.48 7.08
N PHE A 459 27.95 -2.09 8.25
CA PHE A 459 29.02 -2.57 9.11
C PHE A 459 30.03 -3.47 8.37
N LYS A 460 29.56 -4.37 7.49
CA LYS A 460 30.44 -5.23 6.69
C LYS A 460 31.38 -4.45 5.78
N THR A 461 30.86 -3.39 5.14
CA THR A 461 31.65 -2.51 4.28
C THR A 461 32.69 -1.75 5.09
N LEU A 462 32.28 -1.16 6.22
CA LEU A 462 33.18 -0.43 7.11
C LEU A 462 34.24 -1.35 7.75
N ALA A 463 33.88 -2.60 8.08
CA ALA A 463 34.79 -3.59 8.61
C ALA A 463 35.83 -4.02 7.57
N GLU A 464 35.43 -4.27 6.31
CA GLU A 464 36.37 -4.60 5.22
C GLU A 464 37.38 -3.48 5.00
N ILE A 465 36.90 -2.23 4.95
CA ILE A 465 37.73 -1.05 4.81
C ILE A 465 38.70 -0.94 5.99
N SER A 466 38.21 -1.09 7.21
CA SER A 466 39.03 -0.98 8.42
C SER A 466 40.09 -2.08 8.47
N GLU A 467 39.73 -3.33 8.15
CA GLU A 467 40.67 -4.46 8.10
C GLU A 467 41.80 -4.21 7.09
N HIS A 468 41.46 -3.70 5.90
CA HIS A 468 42.44 -3.36 4.87
C HIS A 468 43.40 -2.28 5.36
N LEU A 469 42.87 -1.16 5.89
CA LEU A 469 43.68 -0.06 6.42
C LEU A 469 44.59 -0.52 7.57
N TYR A 470 44.09 -1.34 8.50
CA TYR A 470 44.91 -1.89 9.58
C TYR A 470 46.03 -2.78 9.05
N SER A 471 45.76 -3.56 7.99
CA SER A 471 46.76 -4.40 7.36
C SER A 471 47.86 -3.57 6.67
N GLU A 472 47.49 -2.53 5.92
CA GLU A 472 48.46 -1.67 5.22
C GLU A 472 49.32 -0.85 6.18
N LEU A 473 48.74 -0.40 7.30
CA LEU A 473 49.45 0.34 8.32
C LEU A 473 50.22 -0.56 9.32
N ALA A 474 50.25 -1.88 9.09
CA ALA A 474 50.85 -2.87 9.98
C ALA A 474 50.37 -2.75 11.45
N ILE A 475 49.10 -2.38 11.64
CA ILE A 475 48.49 -2.21 12.96
C ILE A 475 48.09 -3.58 13.50
N THR A 476 48.70 -3.96 14.63
CA THR A 476 48.41 -5.24 15.29
C THR A 476 46.99 -5.27 15.86
N SER A 477 46.43 -6.46 16.06
CA SER A 477 45.09 -6.63 16.64
C SER A 477 44.88 -5.92 17.99
N GLN A 478 45.94 -5.76 18.77
CA GLN A 478 45.92 -5.04 20.06
C GLN A 478 45.85 -3.51 19.91
N GLN A 479 46.28 -2.99 18.75
CA GLN A 479 46.30 -1.57 18.42
C GLN A 479 45.06 -1.13 17.65
N ARG A 480 44.24 -2.07 17.16
CA ARG A 480 42.98 -1.76 16.45
C ARG A 480 42.02 -0.98 17.33
N LEU A 481 41.30 -0.03 16.74
CA LEU A 481 40.18 0.63 17.40
C LEU A 481 39.03 -0.39 17.51
N THR A 482 38.72 -0.83 18.72
CA THR A 482 37.48 -1.54 19.00
C THR A 482 36.33 -0.53 19.14
N PRO A 483 35.08 -0.91 18.88
CA PRO A 483 33.92 -0.03 19.12
C PRO A 483 33.90 0.58 20.53
N ASP A 484 34.46 -0.12 21.51
CA ASP A 484 34.58 0.31 22.91
C ASP A 484 35.56 1.48 23.15
N ARG A 485 36.36 1.87 22.14
CA ARG A 485 37.30 3.00 22.22
C ARG A 485 36.72 4.34 21.78
N PHE A 486 35.48 4.38 21.28
CA PHE A 486 34.74 5.64 21.12
C PHE A 486 34.24 6.14 22.49
N LYS A 487 35.17 6.51 23.38
CA LYS A 487 34.89 7.24 24.61
C LYS A 487 35.00 8.73 24.33
N ILE A 488 33.85 9.39 24.22
CA ILE A 488 33.80 10.85 24.32
C ILE A 488 33.89 11.18 25.82
N ASP A 489 34.88 11.98 26.22
CA ASP A 489 35.12 12.49 27.59
C ASP A 489 35.40 11.44 28.69
N GLY A 490 36.08 10.33 28.36
CA GLY A 490 36.60 9.40 29.37
C GLY A 490 35.55 8.65 30.20
N LYS A 491 34.26 8.90 30.01
CA LYS A 491 33.16 8.17 30.62
C LYS A 491 32.61 7.16 29.61
N LYS A 492 32.48 5.90 30.03
CA LYS A 492 31.73 4.88 29.27
C LYS A 492 30.29 5.39 29.14
N GLY A 493 29.89 5.81 27.94
CA GLY A 493 28.48 6.03 27.63
C GLY A 493 27.73 4.71 27.82
N ARG A 494 26.90 4.61 28.86
CA ARG A 494 26.01 3.47 29.08
C ARG A 494 24.81 3.58 28.13
N HIS A 495 25.02 3.47 26.83
CA HIS A 495 23.94 3.20 25.89
C HIS A 495 24.48 2.32 24.78
N HIS A 496 24.54 1.02 25.07
CA HIS A 496 24.54 0.04 23.99
C HIS A 496 23.19 0.12 23.27
N PRO A 497 23.15 0.22 21.93
CA PRO A 497 21.96 -0.18 21.21
C PRO A 497 21.80 -1.69 21.45
N VAL A 498 20.64 -2.09 21.98
CA VAL A 498 20.24 -3.50 22.01
C VAL A 498 20.14 -3.96 20.56
N ILE A 499 21.18 -4.63 20.09
CA ILE A 499 21.16 -5.37 18.84
C ILE A 499 20.31 -6.61 19.12
N ILE A 500 19.04 -6.57 18.77
CA ILE A 500 18.24 -7.80 18.66
C ILE A 500 18.82 -8.55 17.46
N SER A 501 19.70 -9.50 17.72
CA SER A 501 20.16 -10.42 16.69
C SER A 501 18.96 -11.29 16.27
N SER A 502 18.72 -11.38 14.97
CA SER A 502 17.59 -12.08 14.36
C SER A 502 17.66 -13.62 14.48
N ASN A 503 18.42 -14.16 15.44
CA ASN A 503 18.57 -15.60 15.66
C ASN A 503 18.06 -16.10 17.03
N GLU A 504 17.63 -15.23 17.95
CA GLU A 504 17.08 -15.66 19.26
C GLU A 504 15.56 -15.81 19.31
N ALA A 505 14.83 -15.49 18.23
CA ALA A 505 13.38 -15.61 18.16
C ALA A 505 12.88 -17.03 17.81
N ARG A 506 13.74 -18.06 17.82
CA ARG A 506 13.35 -19.43 17.38
C ARG A 506 13.65 -20.57 18.35
N SER A 507 14.01 -20.29 19.59
CA SER A 507 14.15 -21.35 20.60
C SER A 507 13.75 -20.85 21.98
N LYS A 508 12.45 -20.90 22.29
CA LYS A 508 11.88 -21.08 23.64
C LYS A 508 10.35 -21.12 23.55
N SER A 509 9.85 -22.22 22.99
CA SER A 509 8.49 -22.71 23.23
C SER A 509 8.54 -24.22 23.31
N THR A 510 9.23 -24.73 24.33
CA THR A 510 9.07 -26.11 24.78
C THR A 510 9.03 -26.13 26.29
N ALA A 511 7.95 -26.76 26.76
CA ALA A 511 7.48 -26.94 28.12
C ALA A 511 8.55 -27.26 29.17
N ALA A 512 8.32 -26.74 30.38
CA ALA A 512 8.67 -27.46 31.60
C ALA A 512 7.64 -27.11 32.69
N SER A 513 6.72 -28.05 32.91
CA SER A 513 5.93 -28.22 34.12
C SER A 513 6.84 -28.61 35.28
N SER A 514 6.65 -27.99 36.45
CA SER A 514 6.70 -28.66 37.77
C SER A 514 6.49 -27.66 38.92
N SER A 515 5.37 -27.88 39.61
CA SER A 515 5.03 -27.79 41.04
C SER A 515 5.72 -26.79 42.01
N PRO A 516 4.96 -26.26 42.99
CA PRO A 516 5.46 -25.38 44.05
C PRO A 516 5.99 -26.20 45.24
N VAL A 517 7.04 -25.70 45.90
CA VAL A 517 7.40 -26.13 47.27
C VAL A 517 7.74 -24.91 48.11
N ASP A 518 7.09 -24.89 49.27
CA ASP A 518 7.17 -24.01 50.44
C ASP A 518 8.58 -23.81 51.06
N GLN A 519 8.61 -22.85 52.01
CA GLN A 519 9.59 -22.56 53.07
C GLN A 519 10.86 -21.82 52.60
N HIS A 520 11.22 -20.64 53.14
CA HIS A 520 11.15 -20.10 54.50
C HIS A 520 10.98 -18.58 54.49
#